data_AF-A0A957D8N6-F1
#
_entry.id   AF-A0A957D8N6-F1
#
_cell.length_a   1.000
_cell.length_b   1.000
_cell.length_c   1.000
_cell.angle_alpha   90.00
_cell.angle_beta   90.00
_cell.angle_gamma   90.00
#
_symmetry.space_group_name_H-M   'P 1'
#
loop_
_entity.id
_entity.type
_entity.pdbx_description
1 polymer ?
#
loop_
_entity_poly.entity_id
_entity_poly.type
_entity_poly.pdbx_seq_one_letter_code
_entity_poly.pdbx_strand_id
1 'polypeptide(L)'
;MTTIRLPGLIDVHTHLRVPGGEHKEDFRTGTAAALAGGITMILAMPNTSPPLTTPQVMADTVAQARQDALCDVGLFAGASPEQIELLPQLAPHAVALKIYLNDTFGPLRVDDVPTLRACFQDWPREKLIAMHAEKQSVAVGIGLAATYNRPVHFCHISRR
;
A
#
# COMPACT_ATOMS: atom_id res chain seq x y z
N MET A 1 34.83 1.51 -20.52
CA MET A 1 33.74 0.96 -19.68
C MET A 1 32.47 1.00 -20.52
N THR A 2 31.74 -0.12 -20.60
CA THR A 2 30.45 -0.20 -21.30
C THR A 2 29.33 0.16 -20.32
N THR A 3 28.55 1.19 -20.64
CA THR A 3 27.37 1.57 -19.87
C THR A 3 26.16 0.75 -20.32
N ILE A 4 25.36 0.26 -19.38
CA ILE A 4 24.07 -0.40 -19.65
C ILE A 4 22.96 0.62 -19.40
N ARG A 5 22.00 0.74 -20.33
CA ARG A 5 20.80 1.56 -20.17
C ARG A 5 19.61 0.67 -19.84
N LEU A 6 18.93 0.97 -18.74
CA LEU A 6 17.73 0.26 -18.29
C LEU A 6 16.51 1.21 -18.36
N PRO A 7 15.27 0.68 -18.40
CA PRO A 7 14.10 1.48 -18.06
C PRO A 7 14.17 1.94 -16.59
N GLY A 8 13.38 2.96 -16.25
CA GLY A 8 13.25 3.39 -14.86
C GLY A 8 12.68 2.29 -13.98
N LEU A 9 13.28 2.08 -12.81
CA LEU A 9 12.85 1.04 -11.87
C LEU A 9 11.61 1.48 -11.10
N ILE A 10 10.83 0.51 -10.62
CA ILE A 10 9.63 0.76 -9.80
C ILE A 10 9.81 0.09 -8.44
N ASP A 11 9.71 0.88 -7.37
CA ASP A 11 9.64 0.36 -6.01
C ASP A 11 8.18 0.26 -5.58
N VAL A 12 7.71 -0.97 -5.34
CA VAL A 12 6.30 -1.26 -5.05
C VAL A 12 5.97 -1.27 -3.56
N HIS A 13 6.94 -0.99 -2.68
CA HIS A 13 6.72 -0.97 -1.23
C HIS A 13 7.62 0.06 -0.54
N THR A 14 7.16 1.30 -0.48
CA THR A 14 7.88 2.39 0.19
C THR A 14 7.01 3.06 1.26
N HIS A 15 7.62 3.60 2.31
CA HIS A 15 6.90 4.30 3.37
C HIS A 15 7.36 5.77 3.40
N LEU A 16 6.60 6.66 2.76
CA LEU A 16 6.94 8.09 2.64
C LEU A 16 6.45 8.95 3.82
N ARG A 17 5.77 8.34 4.80
CA ARG A 17 5.39 8.93 6.10
C ARG A 17 4.47 10.18 6.05
N VAL A 18 4.00 10.57 4.86
CA VAL A 18 3.01 11.64 4.69
C VAL A 18 1.60 11.04 4.57
N PRO A 19 0.61 11.50 5.36
CA PRO A 19 0.68 12.58 6.34
C PRO A 19 1.18 12.17 7.74
N GLY A 20 1.72 13.15 8.48
CA GLY A 20 1.92 13.14 9.93
C GLY A 20 3.25 12.61 10.45
N GLY A 21 4.10 12.08 9.57
CA GLY A 21 5.42 11.54 9.89
C GLY A 21 6.57 12.23 9.15
N GLU A 22 6.36 13.45 8.65
CA GLU A 22 7.26 14.20 7.76
C GLU A 22 8.66 14.42 8.34
N HIS A 23 8.77 14.48 9.68
CA HIS A 23 10.06 14.56 10.36
C HIS A 23 10.97 13.33 10.16
N LYS A 24 10.39 12.20 9.69
CA LYS A 24 11.12 10.97 9.37
C LYS A 24 11.44 10.87 7.88
N GLU A 25 10.47 11.23 7.04
CA GLU A 25 10.58 11.26 5.58
C GLU A 25 9.36 12.01 5.01
N ASP A 26 9.48 12.69 3.87
CA ASP A 26 8.34 13.25 3.13
C ASP A 26 8.37 12.87 1.63
N PHE A 27 7.39 13.35 0.85
CA PHE A 27 7.35 13.07 -0.59
C PHE A 27 8.60 13.58 -1.31
N ARG A 28 9.08 14.78 -0.98
CA ARG A 28 10.20 15.41 -1.67
C ARG A 28 11.51 14.68 -1.36
N THR A 29 11.80 14.42 -0.10
CA THR A 29 13.03 13.75 0.33
C THR A 29 13.06 12.28 -0.08
N GLY A 30 11.95 11.56 0.10
CA GLY A 30 11.87 10.14 -0.26
C GLY A 30 11.96 9.91 -1.77
N THR A 31 11.33 10.76 -2.59
CA THR A 31 11.44 10.64 -4.06
C THR A 31 12.77 11.13 -4.61
N ALA A 32 13.44 12.07 -3.94
CA ALA A 32 14.83 12.42 -4.26
C ALA A 32 15.76 11.21 -4.07
N ALA A 33 15.61 10.49 -2.95
CA ALA A 33 16.37 9.27 -2.68
C ALA A 33 16.08 8.17 -3.70
N ALA A 34 14.82 8.00 -4.09
CA ALA A 34 14.40 7.03 -5.10
C ALA A 34 15.07 7.31 -6.47
N LEU A 35 15.01 8.56 -6.95
CA LEU A 35 15.65 8.94 -8.21
C LEU A 35 17.16 8.72 -8.19
N ALA A 36 17.82 9.04 -7.07
CA ALA A 36 19.25 8.78 -6.91
C ALA A 36 19.59 7.27 -6.98
N GLY A 37 18.65 6.40 -6.60
CA GLY A 37 18.74 4.94 -6.72
C GLY A 37 18.30 4.38 -8.09
N GLY A 38 17.88 5.22 -9.04
CA GLY A 38 17.36 4.78 -10.34
C GLY A 38 15.90 4.33 -10.33
N ILE A 39 15.17 4.59 -9.25
CA ILE A 39 13.73 4.35 -9.13
C ILE A 39 12.99 5.59 -9.64
N THR A 40 12.13 5.40 -10.64
CA THR A 40 11.35 6.48 -11.26
C THR A 40 9.88 6.45 -10.89
N MET A 41 9.42 5.39 -10.20
CA MET A 41 8.06 5.30 -9.66
C MET A 41 8.06 4.58 -8.32
N ILE A 42 7.30 5.11 -7.36
CA ILE A 42 7.12 4.53 -6.02
C ILE A 42 5.64 4.21 -5.77
N LEU A 43 5.37 3.09 -5.11
CA LEU A 43 4.06 2.80 -4.52
C LEU A 43 4.12 2.92 -2.99
N ALA A 44 3.54 3.99 -2.45
CA ALA A 44 3.61 4.35 -1.04
C ALA A 44 2.54 3.65 -0.19
N MET A 45 2.96 3.13 0.96
CA MET A 45 2.14 2.37 1.91
C MET A 45 1.23 3.28 2.77
N PRO A 46 0.04 2.81 3.18
CA PRO A 46 -1.02 3.67 3.74
C PRO A 46 -0.96 3.88 5.25
N ASN A 47 0.03 3.31 5.94
CA ASN A 47 0.19 3.32 7.40
C ASN A 47 0.84 4.63 7.87
N THR A 48 0.15 5.72 7.57
CA THR A 48 0.47 7.12 7.92
C THR A 48 -0.40 7.58 9.08
N SER A 49 -0.35 8.87 9.45
CA SER A 49 -1.16 9.44 10.53
C SER A 49 -1.81 10.76 10.10
N PRO A 50 -3.09 10.76 9.68
CA PRO A 50 -4.01 9.62 9.61
C PRO A 50 -3.63 8.59 8.53
N PRO A 51 -4.07 7.33 8.67
CA PRO A 51 -3.86 6.32 7.63
C PRO A 51 -4.74 6.60 6.40
N LEU A 52 -4.33 6.09 5.23
CA LEU A 52 -5.04 6.28 3.96
C LEU A 52 -6.26 5.34 3.83
N THR A 53 -7.25 5.54 4.69
CA THR A 53 -8.45 4.68 4.84
C THR A 53 -9.76 5.40 4.54
N THR A 54 -9.74 6.70 4.29
CA THR A 54 -10.92 7.49 3.93
C THR A 54 -10.70 8.23 2.60
N PRO A 55 -11.77 8.50 1.82
CA PRO A 55 -11.63 9.18 0.53
C PRO A 55 -10.99 10.56 0.65
N GLN A 56 -11.32 11.31 1.71
CA GLN A 56 -10.76 12.64 1.95
C GLN A 56 -9.25 12.57 2.16
N VAL A 57 -8.79 11.72 3.09
CA VAL A 57 -7.35 11.57 3.37
C VAL A 57 -6.60 11.08 2.14
N MET A 58 -7.16 10.13 1.37
CA MET A 58 -6.59 9.70 0.10
C MET A 58 -6.47 10.85 -0.90
N ALA A 59 -7.55 11.61 -1.13
CA ALA A 59 -7.57 12.69 -2.11
C ALA A 59 -6.55 13.80 -1.76
N ASP A 60 -6.49 14.20 -0.49
CA ASP A 60 -5.54 15.21 -0.01
C ASP A 60 -4.10 14.71 -0.17
N THR A 61 -3.84 13.45 0.17
CA THR A 61 -2.50 12.86 0.05
C THR A 61 -2.07 12.72 -1.42
N VAL A 62 -3.00 12.37 -2.33
CA VAL A 62 -2.72 12.36 -3.79
C VAL A 62 -2.39 13.77 -4.28
N ALA A 63 -3.13 14.79 -3.83
CA ALA A 63 -2.87 16.17 -4.21
C ALA A 63 -1.51 16.64 -3.72
N GLN A 64 -1.14 16.31 -2.47
CA GLN A 64 0.17 16.63 -1.91
C GLN A 64 1.31 15.90 -2.64
N ALA A 65 1.15 14.60 -2.93
CA ALA A 65 2.14 13.85 -3.70
C ALA A 65 2.39 14.48 -5.08
N ARG A 66 1.33 14.94 -5.77
CA ARG A 66 1.46 15.63 -7.06
C ARG A 66 2.20 16.96 -6.99
N GLN A 67 2.17 17.64 -5.84
CA GLN A 67 2.85 18.91 -5.64
C GLN A 67 4.32 18.72 -5.24
N ASP A 68 4.59 17.75 -4.37
CA ASP A 68 5.88 17.66 -3.66
C ASP A 68 6.82 16.57 -4.22
N ALA A 69 6.29 15.55 -4.90
CA ALA A 69 7.08 14.42 -5.40
C ALA A 69 7.95 14.80 -6.61
N LEU A 70 9.15 14.24 -6.65
CA LEU A 70 10.11 14.42 -7.74
C LEU A 70 10.03 13.30 -8.79
N CYS A 71 9.36 12.19 -8.48
CA CYS A 71 9.07 11.08 -9.39
C CYS A 71 7.61 10.66 -9.29
N ASP A 72 7.17 9.71 -10.12
CA ASP A 72 5.79 9.23 -10.06
C ASP A 72 5.52 8.51 -8.73
N VAL A 73 4.37 8.81 -8.10
CA VAL A 73 3.95 8.18 -6.85
C VAL A 73 2.52 7.66 -6.96
N GLY A 74 2.36 6.37 -6.73
CA GLY A 74 1.06 5.73 -6.50
C GLY A 74 0.84 5.48 -5.00
N LEU A 75 -0.41 5.58 -4.53
CA LEU A 75 -0.75 5.34 -3.13
C LEU A 75 -1.56 4.06 -2.97
N PHE A 76 -1.21 3.24 -1.98
CA PHE A 76 -2.08 2.16 -1.52
C PHE A 76 -3.24 2.73 -0.68
N ALA A 77 -4.39 2.07 -0.72
CA ALA A 77 -5.43 2.22 0.31
C ALA A 77 -5.14 1.24 1.46
N GLY A 78 -5.42 1.65 2.70
CA GLY A 78 -5.34 0.75 3.86
C GLY A 78 -6.67 0.05 4.14
N ALA A 79 -6.63 -1.24 4.43
CA ALA A 79 -7.74 -1.90 5.10
C ALA A 79 -7.75 -1.51 6.59
N SER A 80 -8.89 -1.06 7.09
CA SER A 80 -9.11 -0.71 8.50
C SER A 80 -10.47 -1.27 8.92
N PRO A 81 -10.56 -1.97 10.07
CA PRO A 81 -11.85 -2.41 10.61
C PRO A 81 -12.84 -1.25 10.80
N GLU A 82 -12.35 -0.07 11.19
CA GLU A 82 -13.17 1.10 11.49
C GLU A 82 -13.73 1.80 10.24
N GLN A 83 -13.06 1.65 9.09
CA GLN A 83 -13.42 2.35 7.84
C GLN A 83 -13.73 1.38 6.69
N ILE A 84 -14.06 0.12 7.02
CA ILE A 84 -14.18 -0.95 6.04
C ILE A 84 -15.27 -0.69 4.97
N GLU A 85 -16.35 -0.02 5.37
CA GLU A 85 -17.47 0.33 4.49
C GLU A 85 -17.09 1.34 3.40
N LEU A 86 -15.98 2.07 3.58
CA LEU A 86 -15.50 3.07 2.62
C LEU A 86 -14.58 2.47 1.55
N LEU A 87 -14.19 1.19 1.64
CA LEU A 87 -13.26 0.55 0.72
C LEU A 87 -13.55 0.80 -0.77
N PRO A 88 -14.80 0.65 -1.28
CA PRO A 88 -15.09 0.87 -2.69
C PRO A 88 -14.78 2.30 -3.15
N GLN A 89 -14.90 3.29 -2.25
CA GLN A 89 -14.68 4.70 -2.54
C GLN A 89 -13.19 5.06 -2.59
N LEU A 90 -12.32 4.27 -1.97
CA LEU A 90 -10.86 4.47 -2.02
C LEU A 90 -10.26 3.98 -3.34
N ALA A 91 -10.88 2.96 -3.93
CA ALA A 91 -10.37 2.26 -5.09
C ALA A 91 -9.98 3.20 -6.25
N PRO A 92 -10.79 4.19 -6.68
CA PRO A 92 -10.43 5.06 -7.81
C PRO A 92 -9.09 5.80 -7.66
N HIS A 93 -8.68 6.08 -6.42
CA HIS A 93 -7.47 6.84 -6.12
C HIS A 93 -6.27 5.97 -5.72
N ALA A 94 -6.51 4.68 -5.44
CA ALA A 94 -5.48 3.76 -4.98
C ALA A 94 -4.95 2.85 -6.08
N VAL A 95 -3.66 2.52 -6.01
CA VAL A 95 -3.05 1.50 -6.90
C VAL A 95 -3.47 0.08 -6.51
N ALA A 96 -3.67 -0.17 -5.22
CA ALA A 96 -4.08 -1.45 -4.66
C ALA A 96 -4.53 -1.28 -3.20
N LEU A 97 -5.15 -2.31 -2.65
CA LEU A 97 -5.46 -2.41 -1.22
C LEU A 97 -4.29 -3.04 -0.48
N LYS A 98 -3.92 -2.49 0.67
CA LYS A 98 -2.94 -3.08 1.59
C LYS A 98 -3.64 -3.61 2.84
N ILE A 99 -3.44 -4.90 3.12
CA ILE A 99 -3.91 -5.57 4.34
C ILE A 99 -2.70 -5.90 5.23
N TYR A 100 -2.79 -5.58 6.51
CA TYR A 100 -1.81 -5.98 7.52
C TYR A 100 -2.40 -7.08 8.41
N LEU A 101 -2.00 -8.34 8.17
CA LEU A 101 -2.44 -9.49 8.99
C LEU A 101 -1.62 -9.66 10.29
N ASN A 102 -0.58 -8.85 10.45
CA ASN A 102 0.31 -8.85 11.60
C ASN A 102 0.53 -7.40 12.05
N ASP A 103 1.35 -7.21 13.08
CA ASP A 103 1.56 -5.89 13.70
C ASP A 103 2.05 -4.85 12.69
N THR A 104 1.48 -3.65 12.80
CA THR A 104 1.77 -2.51 11.92
C THR A 104 1.67 -1.21 12.71
N PHE A 105 2.06 -0.10 12.09
CA PHE A 105 1.86 1.22 12.67
C PHE A 105 0.42 1.69 12.48
N GLY A 106 -0.20 2.17 13.56
CA GLY A 106 -1.59 2.65 13.55
C GLY A 106 -2.64 1.53 13.58
N PRO A 107 -3.93 1.87 13.35
CA PRO A 107 -5.07 0.97 13.56
C PRO A 107 -5.30 -0.01 12.40
N LEU A 108 -4.30 -0.29 11.56
CA LEU A 108 -4.49 -1.02 10.31
C LEU A 108 -4.34 -2.55 10.42
N ARG A 109 -4.12 -3.07 11.63
CA ARG A 109 -4.06 -4.53 11.82
C ARG A 109 -5.46 -5.11 11.65
N VAL A 110 -5.56 -6.11 10.78
CA VAL A 110 -6.80 -6.84 10.50
C VAL A 110 -6.61 -8.29 10.91
N ASP A 111 -7.31 -8.72 11.96
CA ASP A 111 -7.26 -10.10 12.46
C ASP A 111 -8.64 -10.76 12.65
N ASP A 112 -9.71 -10.09 12.23
CA ASP A 112 -11.07 -10.63 12.25
C ASP A 112 -11.57 -11.05 10.85
N VAL A 113 -12.36 -12.13 10.82
CA VAL A 113 -12.92 -12.70 9.60
C VAL A 113 -13.89 -11.76 8.87
N PRO A 114 -14.81 -11.03 9.54
CA PRO A 114 -15.69 -10.07 8.88
C PRO A 114 -14.96 -9.02 8.04
N THR A 115 -13.91 -8.38 8.59
CA THR A 115 -13.12 -7.37 7.88
C THR A 115 -12.37 -7.98 6.70
N LEU A 116 -11.78 -9.18 6.87
CA LEU A 116 -11.11 -9.89 5.77
C LEU A 116 -12.08 -10.27 4.65
N ARG A 117 -13.28 -10.73 4.99
CA ARG A 117 -14.32 -11.01 4.02
C ARG A 117 -14.69 -9.76 3.22
N ALA A 118 -14.92 -8.63 3.89
CA ALA A 118 -15.25 -7.36 3.24
C ALA A 118 -14.13 -6.91 2.29
N CYS A 119 -12.86 -7.02 2.70
CA CYS A 119 -11.72 -6.70 1.83
C CYS A 119 -11.73 -7.46 0.49
N PHE A 120 -12.12 -8.74 0.50
CA PHE A 120 -12.13 -9.55 -0.71
C PHE A 120 -13.41 -9.41 -1.54
N GLN A 121 -14.54 -9.10 -0.90
CA GLN A 121 -15.85 -8.93 -1.55
C GLN A 121 -16.05 -7.53 -2.12
N ASP A 122 -15.67 -6.50 -1.39
CA ASP A 122 -16.05 -5.11 -1.68
C ASP A 122 -14.96 -4.34 -2.44
N TRP A 123 -13.70 -4.80 -2.40
CA TRP A 123 -12.63 -4.23 -3.21
C TRP A 123 -12.81 -4.60 -4.70
N PRO A 124 -12.75 -3.66 -5.67
CA PRO A 124 -13.03 -3.96 -7.09
C PRO A 124 -12.11 -5.03 -7.66
N ARG A 125 -12.65 -6.09 -8.29
CA ARG A 125 -11.93 -7.34 -8.63
C ARG A 125 -10.68 -7.14 -9.51
N GLU A 126 -10.69 -6.11 -10.35
CA GLU A 126 -9.60 -5.71 -11.22
C GLU A 126 -8.40 -5.09 -10.48
N LYS A 127 -8.58 -4.68 -9.23
CA LYS A 127 -7.50 -4.12 -8.39
C LYS A 127 -6.86 -5.20 -7.53
N LEU A 128 -5.54 -5.07 -7.35
CA LEU A 128 -4.75 -5.98 -6.53
C LEU A 128 -5.00 -5.76 -5.03
N ILE A 129 -4.77 -6.84 -4.28
CA ILE A 129 -4.68 -6.86 -2.81
C ILE A 129 -3.26 -7.27 -2.46
N ALA A 130 -2.54 -6.41 -1.74
CA ALA A 130 -1.22 -6.68 -1.20
C ALA A 130 -1.32 -6.97 0.31
N MET A 131 -0.62 -7.99 0.78
CA MET A 131 -0.73 -8.48 2.16
C MET A 131 0.63 -8.46 2.84
N HIS A 132 0.71 -7.76 3.97
CA HIS A 132 1.75 -8.03 4.97
C HIS A 132 1.28 -9.25 5.79
N ALA A 133 1.96 -10.37 5.60
CA ALA A 133 1.64 -11.63 6.25
C ALA A 133 2.93 -12.38 6.62
N GLU A 134 3.01 -12.87 7.85
CA GLU A 134 4.12 -13.64 8.38
C GLU A 134 3.67 -14.99 8.97
N LYS A 135 4.50 -16.02 8.78
CA LYS A 135 4.23 -17.37 9.32
C LYS A 135 2.87 -17.90 8.85
N GLN A 136 2.01 -18.26 9.81
CA GLN A 136 0.69 -18.85 9.58
C GLN A 136 -0.27 -17.89 8.88
N SER A 137 -0.09 -16.56 8.97
CA SER A 137 -0.98 -15.62 8.28
C SER A 137 -0.78 -15.64 6.76
N VAL A 138 0.34 -16.16 6.26
CA VAL A 138 0.51 -16.46 4.82
C VAL A 138 -0.49 -17.53 4.38
N ALA A 139 -0.67 -18.59 5.19
CA ALA A 139 -1.64 -19.64 4.90
C ALA A 139 -3.08 -19.10 4.93
N VAL A 140 -3.39 -18.16 5.84
CA VAL A 140 -4.68 -17.44 5.85
C VAL A 140 -4.88 -16.68 4.53
N GLY A 141 -3.88 -15.90 4.09
CA GLY A 141 -3.96 -15.19 2.81
C GLY A 141 -4.14 -16.12 1.61
N ILE A 142 -3.47 -17.28 1.59
CA ILE A 142 -3.63 -18.29 0.52
C ILE A 142 -5.06 -18.85 0.54
N GLY A 143 -5.58 -19.17 1.73
CA GLY A 143 -6.96 -19.65 1.90
C GLY A 143 -7.99 -18.64 1.41
N LEU A 144 -7.79 -17.35 1.71
CA LEU A 144 -8.66 -16.26 1.22
C LEU A 144 -8.57 -16.14 -0.31
N ALA A 145 -7.37 -16.12 -0.88
CA ALA A 145 -7.18 -16.04 -2.32
C ALA A 145 -7.89 -17.19 -3.07
N ALA A 146 -7.78 -18.42 -2.54
CA ALA A 146 -8.47 -19.59 -3.07
C ALA A 146 -9.99 -19.50 -2.90
N THR A 147 -10.47 -19.10 -1.72
CA THR A 147 -11.90 -19.01 -1.39
C THR A 147 -12.63 -18.00 -2.30
N TYR A 148 -12.01 -16.84 -2.54
CA TYR A 148 -12.62 -15.78 -3.36
C TYR A 148 -12.23 -15.85 -4.83
N ASN A 149 -11.42 -16.84 -5.23
CA ASN A 149 -10.85 -16.98 -6.57
C ASN A 149 -10.28 -15.64 -7.09
N ARG A 150 -9.30 -15.11 -6.35
CA ARG A 150 -8.72 -13.79 -6.60
C ARG A 150 -7.22 -13.77 -6.30
N PRO A 151 -6.38 -13.16 -7.15
CA PRO A 151 -4.96 -13.04 -6.87
C PRO A 151 -4.68 -12.10 -5.69
N VAL A 152 -3.66 -12.44 -4.91
CA VAL A 152 -3.09 -11.62 -3.84
C VAL A 152 -1.58 -11.51 -4.02
N HIS A 153 -1.00 -10.39 -3.58
CA HIS A 153 0.44 -10.19 -3.56
C HIS A 153 0.96 -10.23 -2.12
N PHE A 154 1.76 -11.24 -1.76
CA PHE A 154 2.42 -11.28 -0.46
C PHE A 154 3.66 -10.41 -0.47
N CYS A 155 3.70 -9.42 0.42
CA CYS A 155 4.86 -8.55 0.59
C CYS A 155 5.99 -9.26 1.34
N HIS A 156 7.24 -8.92 1.02
CA HIS A 156 8.45 -9.19 1.81
C HIS A 156 8.53 -10.59 2.48
N ILE A 157 8.39 -11.65 1.69
CA ILE A 157 8.61 -13.03 2.16
C ILE A 157 10.05 -13.15 2.66
N SER A 158 10.21 -13.46 3.95
CA SER A 158 11.49 -13.40 4.66
C SER A 158 11.99 -14.73 5.22
N ARG A 159 11.18 -15.80 5.10
CA ARG A 159 11.51 -17.14 5.61
C ARG A 159 11.69 -18.09 4.43
N ARG A 160 12.77 -18.89 4.50
CA ARG A 160 13.03 -19.98 3.57
C ARG A 160 12.27 -21.24 4.00
#